data_AF-A0A7R9M4K8-F1
#
_entry.id   AF-A0A7R9M4K8-F1
#
_cell.length_a   1.000
_cell.length_b   1.000
_cell.length_c   1.000
_cell.angle_alpha   90.00
_cell.angle_beta   90.00
_cell.angle_gamma   90.00
#
_symmetry.space_group_name_H-M   'P 1'
#
loop_
_entity.id
_entity.type
_entity.pdbx_description
1 polymer ?
#
loop_
_entity_poly.entity_id
_entity_poly.type
_entity_poly.pdbx_seq_one_letter_code
_entity_poly.pdbx_strand_id
1 'polypeptide(L)'
;MKLLESSRFEALNSALHFDAQQYQIVARVESYSCKMAGNDKKLYKTMNAMEGNDLQALSPPQTAITPHSHSPHKAYSRSASDGDGEGGHLCDTISRKTLFYLIATLNASHPDYDFSNSRSDEFSKEPSIKACMAEQ
;
A
#
# COMPACT_ATOMS: atom_id res chain seq x y z
N MET A 1 12.77 4.64 8.64
CA MET A 1 13.14 3.28 8.14
C MET A 1 14.62 3.17 7.88
N LYS A 2 15.26 2.00 8.09
CA LYS A 2 16.69 1.79 7.76
C LYS A 2 16.86 0.73 6.68
N LEU A 3 17.49 1.10 5.56
CA LEU A 3 17.84 0.20 4.46
C LEU A 3 18.75 -0.93 4.95
N LEU A 4 18.46 -2.13 4.49
CA LEU A 4 19.25 -3.33 4.71
C LEU A 4 19.89 -3.73 3.38
N GLU A 5 21.22 -3.70 3.34
CA GLU A 5 21.98 -4.05 2.14
C GLU A 5 21.92 -5.56 1.88
N SER A 6 21.72 -5.93 0.62
CA SER A 6 21.71 -7.33 0.19
C SER A 6 22.26 -7.45 -1.23
N SER A 7 23.35 -8.19 -1.39
CA SER A 7 23.93 -8.49 -2.70
C SER A 7 22.96 -9.21 -3.64
N ARG A 8 22.01 -9.98 -3.09
CA ARG A 8 20.95 -10.63 -3.88
C ARG A 8 19.99 -9.61 -4.50
N PHE A 9 19.65 -8.56 -3.75
CA PHE A 9 18.78 -7.50 -4.27
C PHE A 9 19.53 -6.61 -5.26
N GLU A 10 20.81 -6.37 -5.05
CA GLU A 10 21.66 -5.68 -6.04
C GLU A 10 21.70 -6.42 -7.39
N ALA A 11 21.89 -7.74 -7.37
CA ALA A 11 21.84 -8.58 -8.56
C ALA A 11 20.47 -8.55 -9.24
N LEU A 12 19.37 -8.62 -8.46
CA LEU A 12 18.01 -8.51 -8.99
C LEU A 12 17.75 -7.12 -9.60
N ASN A 13 18.16 -6.04 -8.94
CA ASN A 13 17.97 -4.68 -9.43
C ASN A 13 18.71 -4.43 -10.74
N SER A 14 19.88 -5.06 -10.91
CA SER A 14 20.63 -5.04 -12.17
C SER A 14 19.87 -5.75 -13.29
N ALA A 15 19.16 -6.85 -12.97
CA ALA A 15 18.37 -7.61 -13.94
C ALA A 15 16.98 -6.98 -14.23
N LEU A 16 16.47 -6.14 -13.33
CA LEU A 16 15.18 -5.45 -13.45
C LEU A 16 15.25 -4.11 -14.20
N HIS A 17 16.44 -3.74 -14.70
CA HIS A 17 16.62 -2.59 -15.58
C HIS A 17 16.50 -3.04 -17.03
N PHE A 18 15.50 -2.52 -17.73
CA PHE A 18 15.22 -2.87 -19.13
C PHE A 18 15.14 -1.60 -19.98
N ASP A 19 15.99 -1.53 -20.99
CA ASP A 19 16.02 -0.44 -21.96
C ASP A 19 15.55 -0.97 -23.32
N ALA A 20 14.39 -0.52 -23.76
CA ALA A 20 13.93 -0.68 -25.13
C ALA A 20 14.05 0.65 -25.86
N GLN A 21 14.19 0.59 -27.19
CA GLN A 21 14.42 1.77 -28.05
C GLN A 21 13.41 2.93 -27.86
N GLN A 22 12.24 2.67 -27.25
CA GLN A 22 11.17 3.65 -27.06
C GLN A 22 10.79 3.90 -25.59
N TYR A 23 11.20 3.03 -24.67
CA TYR A 23 10.85 3.14 -23.26
C TYR A 23 11.87 2.43 -22.39
N GLN A 24 12.03 2.95 -21.18
CA GLN A 24 12.91 2.37 -20.17
C GLN A 24 12.06 1.96 -18.96
N ILE A 25 12.20 0.71 -18.55
CA ILE A 25 11.62 0.19 -17.31
C ILE A 25 12.73 0.17 -16.26
N VAL A 26 12.50 0.87 -15.16
CA VAL A 26 13.38 0.86 -14.00
C VAL A 26 12.58 0.32 -12.82
N ALA A 27 12.91 -0.88 -12.39
CA ALA A 27 12.35 -1.47 -11.18
C ALA A 27 13.45 -1.74 -10.16
N ARG A 28 13.10 -1.60 -8.87
CA ARG A 28 14.00 -1.79 -7.75
C ARG A 28 13.31 -2.54 -6.63
N VAL A 29 14.05 -3.45 -6.01
CA VAL A 29 13.67 -4.21 -4.82
C VAL A 29 14.63 -3.84 -3.70
N GLU A 30 14.07 -3.47 -2.57
CA GLU A 30 14.81 -3.04 -1.37
C GLU A 30 14.21 -3.70 -0.13
N SER A 31 15.04 -3.86 0.92
CA SER A 31 14.56 -4.28 2.23
C SER A 31 14.85 -3.21 3.27
N TYR A 32 13.90 -2.99 4.16
CA TYR A 32 14.01 -2.02 5.25
C TYR A 32 13.70 -2.68 6.59
N SER A 33 14.41 -2.27 7.63
CA SER A 33 14.03 -2.58 9.00
C SER A 33 13.05 -1.54 9.54
N CYS A 34 11.98 -2.01 10.19
CA CYS A 34 10.91 -1.21 10.80
C CYS A 34 11.34 -0.54 12.12
N LYS A 35 12.50 0.14 12.12
CA LYS A 35 12.97 0.90 13.27
C LYS A 35 12.31 2.27 13.28
N MET A 36 11.63 2.59 14.38
CA MET A 36 11.03 3.91 14.60
C MET A 36 11.99 4.76 15.43
N ALA A 37 12.72 5.67 14.79
CA ALA A 37 13.69 6.55 15.45
C ALA A 37 13.65 7.98 14.87
N GLY A 38 14.00 8.97 15.69
CA GLY A 38 14.10 10.37 15.24
C GLY A 38 12.80 10.90 14.63
N ASN A 39 12.86 11.31 13.36
CA ASN A 39 11.72 11.87 12.62
C ASN A 39 10.55 10.89 12.47
N ASP A 40 10.82 9.58 12.37
CA ASP A 40 9.80 8.52 12.34
C ASP A 40 8.89 8.59 13.58
N LYS A 41 9.46 8.88 14.75
CA LYS A 41 8.71 9.00 16.01
C LYS A 41 7.79 10.23 16.01
N LYS A 42 8.19 11.33 15.35
CA LYS A 42 7.36 12.53 15.21
C LYS A 42 6.21 12.26 14.26
N LEU A 43 6.49 11.68 13.09
CA LEU A 43 5.47 11.33 12.10
C LEU A 43 4.42 10.37 12.69
N TYR A 44 4.86 9.30 13.37
CA TYR A 44 3.93 8.36 14.00
C TYR A 44 3.02 9.03 15.03
N LYS A 45 3.55 9.97 15.83
CA LYS A 45 2.74 10.74 16.78
C LYS A 45 1.70 11.61 16.09
N THR A 46 2.07 12.30 15.00
CA THR A 46 1.14 13.12 14.22
C THR A 46 0.00 12.27 13.65
N MET A 47 0.33 11.12 13.04
CA MET A 47 -0.67 10.19 12.51
C MET A 47 -1.62 9.64 13.58
N ASN A 48 -1.13 9.47 14.81
CA ASN A 48 -1.91 8.94 15.92
C ASN A 48 -2.50 10.03 16.83
N ALA A 49 -2.36 11.32 16.46
CA ALA A 49 -2.92 12.43 17.22
C ALA A 49 -4.43 12.58 16.99
N MET A 50 -4.96 12.07 15.87
CA MET A 50 -6.39 12.05 15.62
C MET A 50 -7.05 10.91 16.39
N GLU A 51 -7.96 11.27 17.31
CA GLU A 51 -8.81 10.33 18.02
C GLU A 51 -9.70 9.57 17.02
N GLY A 52 -9.79 8.25 17.17
CA GLY A 52 -10.59 7.41 16.27
C GLY A 52 -10.23 5.92 16.36
N ASN A 53 -10.79 5.13 15.46
CA ASN A 53 -10.56 3.69 15.39
C ASN A 53 -9.10 3.35 15.00
N ASP A 54 -8.48 2.40 15.71
CA ASP A 54 -7.10 1.95 15.44
C ASP A 54 -6.93 1.26 14.08
N LEU A 55 -8.05 0.80 13.52
CA LEU A 55 -8.16 0.20 12.20
C LEU A 55 -8.63 1.24 11.17
N GLN A 56 -7.91 1.31 10.06
CA GLN A 56 -8.16 2.20 8.93
C GLN A 56 -8.59 1.36 7.74
N ALA A 57 -9.66 1.76 7.06
CA ALA A 57 -10.16 1.07 5.87
C ALA A 57 -9.26 1.33 4.66
N LEU A 58 -9.01 0.29 3.87
CA LEU A 58 -8.27 0.32 2.62
C LEU A 58 -9.20 0.49 1.42
N SER A 59 -8.61 0.83 0.27
CA SER A 59 -9.28 0.67 -1.02
C SER A 59 -9.42 -0.82 -1.40
N PRO A 60 -10.48 -1.19 -2.13
CA PRO A 60 -10.59 -2.52 -2.71
C PRO A 60 -9.41 -2.84 -3.66
N PRO A 61 -8.95 -4.10 -3.75
CA PRO A 61 -7.91 -4.49 -4.70
C PRO A 61 -8.36 -4.24 -6.14
N GLN A 62 -7.52 -3.61 -6.95
CA GLN A 62 -7.82 -3.38 -8.37
C GLN A 62 -7.86 -4.69 -9.17
N THR A 63 -7.14 -5.72 -8.71
CA THR A 63 -7.13 -7.08 -9.27
C THR A 63 -8.46 -7.82 -9.14
N ALA A 64 -9.35 -7.38 -8.24
CA ALA A 64 -10.66 -7.98 -8.01
C ALA A 64 -11.79 -7.39 -8.89
N ILE A 65 -11.49 -6.38 -9.72
CA ILE A 65 -12.46 -5.79 -10.64
C ILE A 65 -12.60 -6.72 -11.85
N THR A 66 -13.50 -7.70 -11.73
CA THR A 66 -13.93 -8.49 -12.88
C THR A 66 -14.52 -7.57 -13.98
N PRO A 67 -14.36 -7.88 -15.29
CA PRO A 67 -14.73 -6.99 -16.39
C PRO A 67 -16.24 -6.73 -16.55
N HIS A 68 -17.08 -7.21 -15.63
CA HIS A 68 -18.54 -7.20 -15.75
C HIS A 68 -19.24 -6.21 -14.83
N SER A 69 -18.51 -5.42 -14.03
CA SER A 69 -19.12 -4.31 -13.29
C SER A 69 -18.91 -2.99 -14.03
N HIS A 70 -19.74 -2.74 -15.04
CA HIS A 70 -19.85 -1.43 -15.68
C HIS A 70 -20.62 -0.46 -14.75
N SER A 71 -20.06 -0.15 -13.57
CA SER A 71 -20.53 1.02 -12.82
C SER A 71 -19.52 1.46 -11.76
N PRO A 72 -18.86 2.63 -11.94
CA PRO A 72 -18.03 3.25 -10.90
C PRO A 72 -18.84 3.71 -9.68
N HIS A 73 -20.18 3.63 -9.73
CA HIS A 73 -21.06 4.29 -8.77
C HIS A 73 -21.60 3.40 -7.63
N LYS A 74 -21.32 2.09 -7.59
CA LYS A 74 -21.80 1.24 -6.48
C LYS A 74 -20.81 1.05 -5.31
N ALA A 75 -19.58 1.55 -5.39
CA ALA A 75 -18.59 1.36 -4.34
C ALA A 75 -18.78 2.28 -3.10
N TYR A 76 -19.52 3.39 -3.21
CA TYR A 76 -19.58 4.41 -2.16
C TYR A 76 -20.92 4.55 -1.42
N SER A 77 -21.97 3.82 -1.78
CA SER A 77 -23.29 3.98 -1.14
C SER A 77 -23.67 2.72 -0.37
N ARG A 78 -23.24 2.59 0.88
CA ARG A 78 -23.92 1.75 1.89
C ARG A 78 -23.78 2.33 3.30
N SER A 79 -24.72 3.20 3.66
CA SER A 79 -25.18 3.34 5.05
C SER A 79 -25.71 1.97 5.47
N ALA A 80 -25.06 1.32 6.45
CA ALA A 80 -25.52 0.03 6.96
C ALA A 80 -26.70 0.26 7.92
N SER A 81 -27.91 0.18 7.38
CA SER A 81 -29.09 -0.27 8.10
C SER A 81 -29.16 -1.80 8.03
N ASP A 82 -29.67 -2.40 9.08
CA ASP A 82 -29.87 -3.84 9.31
C ASP A 82 -30.39 -4.65 8.12
N GLY A 83 -29.95 -5.91 8.02
CA GLY A 83 -30.64 -6.91 7.22
C GLY A 83 -29.72 -7.95 6.58
N ASP A 84 -29.69 -9.11 7.22
CA ASP A 84 -29.40 -10.45 6.67
C ASP A 84 -29.37 -10.55 5.13
N GLY A 85 -28.21 -10.90 4.54
CA GLY A 85 -28.09 -11.14 3.10
C GLY A 85 -26.72 -10.80 2.49
N GLU A 86 -25.90 -11.85 2.30
CA GLU A 86 -24.95 -12.01 1.19
C GLU A 86 -23.90 -10.90 0.93
N GLY A 87 -22.70 -11.11 1.47
CA GLY A 87 -21.46 -10.65 0.83
C GLY A 87 -21.28 -9.13 0.70
N GLY A 88 -21.50 -8.36 1.76
CA GLY A 88 -20.90 -7.04 1.86
C GLY A 88 -19.38 -7.21 1.79
N HIS A 89 -18.73 -6.81 0.69
CA HIS A 89 -17.27 -6.77 0.60
C HIS A 89 -16.79 -5.82 1.69
N LEU A 90 -16.41 -6.37 2.84
CA LEU A 90 -15.78 -5.64 3.92
C LEU A 90 -14.49 -5.06 3.35
N CYS A 91 -14.36 -3.74 3.32
CA CYS A 91 -13.09 -3.12 2.99
C CYS A 91 -12.04 -3.68 3.96
N ASP A 92 -10.94 -4.23 3.43
CA ASP A 92 -9.83 -4.67 4.28
C ASP A 92 -9.39 -3.51 5.17
N THR A 93 -8.95 -3.83 6.37
CA THR A 93 -8.47 -2.83 7.32
C THR A 93 -7.03 -3.09 7.71
N ILE A 94 -6.32 -2.02 8.06
CA ILE A 94 -4.96 -2.08 8.59
C ILE A 94 -4.84 -1.26 9.86
N SER A 95 -3.92 -1.66 10.74
CA SER A 95 -3.59 -0.84 11.91
C SER A 95 -2.90 0.46 11.49
N ARG A 96 -3.08 1.54 12.26
CA ARG A 96 -2.29 2.78 12.06
C ARG A 96 -0.78 2.53 12.06
N LYS A 97 -0.32 1.55 12.84
CA LYS A 97 1.10 1.16 12.90
C LYS A 97 1.57 0.56 11.56
N THR A 98 0.76 -0.29 10.95
CA THR A 98 1.04 -0.85 9.63
C THR A 98 1.02 0.25 8.57
N LEU A 99 0.01 1.12 8.58
CA LEU A 99 -0.08 2.26 7.65
C LEU A 99 1.16 3.16 7.77
N PHE A 100 1.57 3.49 8.99
CA PHE A 100 2.79 4.23 9.26
C PHE A 100 4.02 3.55 8.65
N TYR A 101 4.16 2.23 8.78
CA TYR A 101 5.29 1.52 8.19
C TYR A 101 5.29 1.58 6.66
N LEU A 102 4.12 1.55 6.01
CA LEU A 102 4.03 1.74 4.56
C LEU A 102 4.49 3.14 4.15
N ILE A 103 3.93 4.17 4.78
CA ILE A 103 4.27 5.59 4.51
C ILE A 103 5.75 5.87 4.77
N ALA A 104 6.28 5.41 5.91
CA ALA A 104 7.69 5.61 6.25
C ALA A 104 8.63 4.83 5.31
N THR A 105 8.17 3.75 4.69
CA THR A 105 8.93 3.03 3.65
C THR A 105 8.92 3.80 2.32
N LEU A 106 7.79 4.41 1.95
CA LEU A 106 7.72 5.30 0.78
C LEU A 106 8.67 6.51 0.94
N ASN A 107 8.58 7.22 2.06
CA ASN A 107 9.48 8.35 2.38
C ASN A 107 10.97 7.96 2.37
N ALA A 108 11.30 6.73 2.76
CA ALA A 108 12.70 6.27 2.77
C ALA A 108 13.21 5.80 1.40
N SER A 109 12.33 5.28 0.55
CA SER A 109 12.68 4.83 -0.81
C SER A 109 12.71 5.98 -1.83
N HIS A 110 11.96 7.04 -1.56
CA HIS A 110 11.79 8.22 -2.41
C HIS A 110 12.00 9.51 -1.58
N PRO A 111 13.24 9.83 -1.20
CA PRO A 111 13.54 10.93 -0.28
C PRO A 111 13.18 12.33 -0.81
N ASP A 112 13.02 12.47 -2.12
CA ASP A 112 12.61 13.73 -2.76
C ASP A 112 11.09 13.99 -2.70
N TYR A 113 10.33 13.03 -2.17
CA TYR A 113 8.87 13.08 -2.06
C TYR A 113 8.44 13.00 -0.59
N ASP A 114 7.33 13.66 -0.25
CA ASP A 114 6.72 13.60 1.08
C ASP A 114 5.36 12.89 1.03
N PHE A 115 5.32 11.69 1.59
CA PHE A 115 4.14 10.84 1.70
C PHE A 115 3.46 10.97 3.07
N SER A 116 3.86 11.90 3.94
CA SER A 116 3.38 12.00 5.33
C SER A 116 1.87 12.16 5.47
N ASN A 117 1.20 12.66 4.42
CA ASN A 117 -0.25 12.85 4.37
C ASN A 117 -1.01 11.76 3.60
N SER A 118 -0.34 10.69 3.17
CA SER A 118 -0.98 9.59 2.44
C SER A 118 -2.06 8.93 3.29
N ARG A 119 -3.21 8.67 2.69
CA ARG A 119 -4.41 8.15 3.37
C ARG A 119 -4.54 6.65 3.17
N SER A 120 -5.25 5.97 4.07
CA SER A 120 -5.41 4.52 3.99
C SER A 120 -6.17 4.04 2.74
N ASP A 121 -7.06 4.87 2.20
CA ASP A 121 -7.81 4.61 0.97
C ASP A 121 -6.95 4.74 -0.31
N GLU A 122 -5.67 5.11 -0.19
CA GLU A 122 -4.70 5.07 -1.29
C GLU A 122 -3.90 3.75 -1.32
N PHE A 123 -4.16 2.86 -0.37
CA PHE A 123 -3.55 1.53 -0.29
C PHE A 123 -4.62 0.46 -0.48
N SER A 124 -4.25 -0.67 -1.09
CA SER A 124 -5.06 -1.89 -1.18
C SER A 124 -4.28 -3.07 -0.58
N LYS A 125 -5.00 -4.07 -0.09
CA LYS A 125 -4.40 -5.32 0.37
C LYS A 125 -4.62 -6.39 -0.68
N GLU A 126 -3.53 -6.83 -1.30
CA GLU A 126 -3.62 -7.90 -2.29
C GLU A 126 -4.04 -9.24 -1.64
N PRO A 127 -4.97 -9.98 -2.27
CA PRO A 127 -5.57 -11.16 -1.65
C PRO A 127 -4.60 -12.34 -1.53
N SER A 128 -3.61 -12.43 -2.45
CA SER A 128 -2.56 -13.42 -2.39
C SER A 128 -1.37 -13.05 -3.29
N ILE A 129 -0.21 -13.64 -3.01
CA ILE A 129 0.97 -13.55 -3.89
C ILE A 129 0.63 -14.02 -5.31
N LYS A 130 -0.20 -15.07 -5.44
CA LYS A 130 -0.61 -15.59 -6.74
C LYS A 130 -1.40 -14.56 -7.55
N ALA A 131 -2.23 -13.75 -6.89
CA ALA A 131 -2.97 -12.68 -7.56
C ALA A 131 -2.02 -11.60 -8.09
N CYS A 132 -1.03 -11.19 -7.30
CA CYS A 132 0.00 -10.24 -7.75
C CYS A 132 0.84 -10.77 -8.93
N MET A 133 1.09 -12.08 -8.96
CA MET A 133 1.89 -12.71 -10.01
C MET A 133 1.08 -13.09 -11.27
N ALA A 134 -0.25 -13.08 -11.19
CA ALA A 134 -1.14 -13.46 -12.29
C ALA A 134 -1.44 -12.32 -13.27
N GLU A 135 -0.94 -11.11 -13.00
CA GLU A 135 -0.95 -10.00 -13.96
C GLU A 135 0.06 -10.27 -15.08
N GLN A 136 -0.39 -10.98 -16.12
CA GLN A 136 0.28 -11.18 -17.41
C GLN A 136 -0.63 -10.75 -18.55
#